data_AF-A0A9D5VHA9-F1
#
_entry.id   AF-A0A9D5VHA9-F1
#
_cell.length_a   1.000
_cell.length_b   1.000
_cell.length_c   1.000
_cell.angle_alpha   90.00
_cell.angle_beta   90.00
_cell.angle_gamma   90.00
#
_symmetry.space_group_name_H-M   'P 1'
#
loop_
_entity.id
_entity.type
_entity.pdbx_description
1 polymer ?
#
loop_
_entity_poly.entity_id
_entity_poly.type
_entity_poly.pdbx_seq_one_letter_code
_entity_poly.pdbx_strand_id
1 'polypeptide(L)'
;MEKILMSLVWMVIVVSVNMSSGGAAAAIESCAPEAVAVSCEKKMLSSEVAPLPFLNFGVVKYNEDYQIYRSAYLNAYRMEALQEHLQQQKLKPPKTIIYLHKMGYHLWQPRGRFARDEMRLQDDFQYKYYHHKGEALDTYISGKNPLQGDGSNYEKFKNILKIILDKENQPVLFHCMGGMHRTGMVAMALRYLEGGAWVDNTIDAKAGSSSLLEALGIASLNRAQYEYYSHNPRKFRSKNLQFIEEASKRSDFKILQQKHAASLQKADCYPSTSP
;
A
#
# COMPACT_ATOMS: atom_id res chain seq x y z
N MET A 1 -36.97 38.82 12.46
CA MET A 1 -37.33 37.56 11.80
C MET A 1 -37.19 36.45 12.81
N GLU A 2 -38.27 35.71 12.97
CA GLU A 2 -38.64 34.91 14.13
C GLU A 2 -37.80 33.64 14.33
N LYS A 3 -37.78 33.22 15.60
CA LYS A 3 -37.26 31.97 16.15
C LYS A 3 -37.93 30.76 15.50
N ILE A 4 -37.16 29.71 15.20
CA ILE A 4 -37.66 28.32 15.30
C ILE A 4 -36.59 27.45 15.99
N LEU A 5 -36.87 27.18 17.26
CA LEU A 5 -36.40 26.03 18.04
C LEU A 5 -37.10 24.78 17.49
N MET A 6 -36.42 23.66 17.29
CA MET A 6 -37.08 22.35 17.34
C MET A 6 -36.30 21.34 18.17
N SER A 7 -37.07 20.76 19.08
CA SER A 7 -36.72 19.80 20.11
C SER A 7 -36.28 18.44 19.59
N LEU A 8 -35.36 17.88 20.37
CA LEU A 8 -35.22 16.47 20.77
C LEU A 8 -36.49 15.62 20.65
N VAL A 9 -36.34 14.40 20.10
CA VAL A 9 -37.05 13.20 20.56
C VAL A 9 -36.03 12.09 20.72
N TRP A 10 -35.80 11.69 21.97
CA TRP A 10 -35.11 10.46 22.35
C TRP A 10 -36.10 9.29 22.23
N MET A 11 -35.73 8.25 21.49
CA MET A 11 -36.47 6.99 21.45
C MET A 11 -35.67 5.95 22.25
N VAL A 12 -36.10 5.71 23.49
CA VAL A 12 -35.59 4.61 24.33
C VAL A 12 -36.40 3.37 23.97
N ILE A 13 -35.75 2.38 23.36
CA ILE A 13 -36.34 1.05 23.13
C ILE A 13 -35.99 0.20 24.35
N VAL A 14 -37.01 -0.13 25.15
CA VAL A 14 -36.94 -1.15 26.20
C VAL A 14 -37.26 -2.50 25.54
N VAL A 15 -36.26 -3.37 25.41
CA VAL A 15 -36.47 -4.77 25.02
C VAL A 15 -36.63 -5.60 26.29
N SER A 16 -37.84 -6.11 26.51
CA SER A 16 -38.15 -7.05 27.57
C SER A 16 -37.56 -8.43 27.25
N VAL A 17 -36.78 -8.96 28.19
CA VAL A 17 -36.24 -10.32 28.17
C VAL A 17 -37.33 -11.28 28.66
N ASN A 18 -37.81 -12.17 27.77
CA ASN A 18 -38.61 -13.32 28.17
C ASN A 18 -37.67 -14.51 28.39
N MET A 19 -37.50 -14.92 29.65
CA MET A 19 -36.92 -16.21 30.00
C MET A 19 -38.04 -17.25 29.98
N SER A 20 -37.99 -18.20 29.04
CA SER A 20 -38.74 -19.46 29.14
C SER A 20 -37.77 -20.61 29.34
N SER A 21 -37.80 -21.17 30.54
CA SER A 21 -37.21 -22.46 30.89
C SER A 21 -38.03 -23.59 30.26
N GLY A 22 -37.46 -24.28 29.28
CA GLY A 22 -38.01 -25.50 28.69
C GLY A 22 -36.89 -26.53 28.55
N GLY A 23 -36.86 -27.48 29.48
CA GLY A 23 -36.02 -28.67 29.35
C GLY A 23 -36.61 -29.64 28.33
N ALA A 24 -35.76 -30.15 27.45
CA ALA A 24 -36.02 -31.37 26.70
C ALA A 24 -34.68 -32.08 26.48
N ALA A 25 -34.64 -33.34 26.92
CA ALA A 25 -33.52 -34.24 26.76
C ALA A 25 -33.54 -34.92 25.38
N ALA A 26 -32.34 -35.30 24.95
CA ALA A 26 -32.02 -36.38 24.01
C ALA A 26 -32.33 -36.19 22.52
N ALA A 27 -31.28 -35.90 21.75
CA ALA A 27 -30.81 -36.73 20.63
C ALA A 27 -29.39 -36.28 20.28
N ILE A 28 -28.38 -37.10 20.61
CA ILE A 28 -27.01 -36.92 20.13
C ILE A 28 -26.98 -37.50 18.72
N GLU A 29 -27.43 -36.70 17.75
CA GLU A 29 -27.23 -37.00 16.34
C GLU A 29 -25.79 -36.61 16.01
N SER A 30 -24.96 -37.63 15.78
CA SER A 30 -23.56 -37.49 15.38
C SER A 30 -23.49 -36.92 13.96
N CYS A 31 -23.70 -35.60 13.83
CA CYS A 31 -23.33 -34.86 12.63
C CYS A 31 -21.80 -34.84 12.57
N ALA A 32 -21.22 -35.69 11.72
CA ALA A 32 -19.86 -35.51 11.28
C ALA A 32 -19.72 -34.06 10.79
N PRO A 33 -18.71 -33.30 11.23
CA PRO A 33 -18.51 -31.96 10.71
C PRO A 33 -18.29 -32.08 9.21
N GLU A 34 -19.22 -31.58 8.41
CA GLU A 34 -18.95 -31.32 7.00
C GLU A 34 -17.68 -30.48 6.97
N ALA A 35 -16.66 -31.00 6.28
CA ALA A 35 -15.41 -30.31 6.11
C ALA A 35 -15.71 -29.02 5.35
N VAL A 36 -15.88 -27.91 6.09
CA VAL A 36 -16.01 -26.58 5.53
C VAL A 36 -14.73 -26.35 4.76
N ALA A 37 -14.81 -26.47 3.44
CA ALA A 37 -13.71 -26.20 2.55
C ALA A 37 -13.30 -24.75 2.80
N VAL A 38 -12.20 -24.56 3.53
CA VAL A 38 -11.54 -23.26 3.65
C VAL A 38 -11.13 -22.91 2.23
N SER A 39 -11.94 -22.07 1.59
CA SER A 39 -11.63 -21.46 0.30
C SER A 39 -10.37 -20.64 0.52
N CYS A 40 -9.21 -21.26 0.29
CA CYS A 40 -7.94 -20.57 0.21
C CYS A 40 -8.04 -19.63 -0.99
N GLU A 41 -8.39 -18.36 -0.74
CA GLU A 41 -8.37 -17.34 -1.78
C GLU A 41 -7.00 -17.38 -2.45
N LYS A 42 -7.01 -17.63 -3.76
CA LYS A 42 -5.81 -17.73 -4.55
C LYS A 42 -5.12 -16.36 -4.53
N LYS A 43 -4.06 -16.23 -3.72
CA LYS A 43 -3.18 -15.06 -3.71
C LYS A 43 -2.65 -14.87 -5.13
N MET A 44 -3.11 -13.82 -5.80
CA MET A 44 -2.62 -13.49 -7.13
C MET A 44 -1.16 -13.07 -6.99
N LEU A 45 -0.25 -13.84 -7.59
CA LEU A 45 1.17 -13.53 -7.52
C LEU A 45 1.43 -12.32 -8.41
N SER A 46 2.30 -11.40 -7.97
CA SER A 46 2.66 -10.21 -8.75
C SER A 46 3.20 -10.54 -10.15
N SER A 47 3.72 -11.76 -10.35
CA SER A 47 4.19 -12.27 -11.63
C SER A 47 3.07 -12.60 -12.64
N GLU A 48 1.82 -12.71 -12.21
CA GLU A 48 0.69 -13.04 -13.09
C GLU A 48 0.11 -11.79 -13.79
N VAL A 49 0.43 -10.60 -13.30
CA VAL A 49 -0.06 -9.34 -13.88
C VAL A 49 0.86 -8.92 -15.02
N ALA A 50 0.28 -8.73 -16.21
CA ALA A 50 1.03 -8.26 -17.36
C ALA A 50 1.71 -6.92 -17.04
N PRO A 51 2.98 -6.70 -17.42
CA PRO A 51 3.65 -5.45 -17.13
C PRO A 51 3.07 -4.32 -17.99
N LEU A 52 3.11 -3.09 -17.48
CA LEU A 52 2.84 -1.87 -18.26
C LEU A 52 4.08 -0.96 -18.26
N PRO A 53 5.09 -1.26 -19.12
CA PRO A 53 6.46 -0.74 -18.95
C PRO A 53 6.58 0.78 -19.02
N PHE A 54 5.79 1.46 -19.86
CA PHE A 54 5.86 2.92 -20.01
C PHE A 54 5.34 3.68 -18.78
N LEU A 55 4.52 3.03 -17.95
CA LEU A 55 4.11 3.50 -16.63
C LEU A 55 5.01 3.00 -15.52
N ASN A 56 5.95 2.09 -15.77
CA ASN A 56 6.66 1.37 -14.71
C ASN A 56 5.69 0.85 -13.64
N PHE A 57 4.54 0.33 -14.11
CA PHE A 57 3.47 -0.15 -13.25
C PHE A 57 3.87 -1.47 -12.60
N GLY A 58 3.45 -1.68 -11.37
CA GLY A 58 3.58 -2.95 -10.69
C GLY A 58 2.62 -3.10 -9.53
N VAL A 59 2.23 -4.33 -9.26
CA VAL A 59 1.45 -4.69 -8.08
C VAL A 59 2.41 -5.00 -6.94
N VAL A 60 2.34 -4.20 -5.87
CA VAL A 60 3.15 -4.41 -4.66
C VAL A 60 2.48 -5.44 -3.77
N LYS A 61 1.18 -5.29 -3.52
CA LYS A 61 0.40 -6.22 -2.70
C LYS A 61 -1.01 -6.35 -3.27
N TYR A 62 -1.53 -7.57 -3.30
CA TYR A 62 -2.90 -7.84 -3.73
C TYR A 62 -3.50 -8.99 -2.92
N ASN A 63 -4.39 -8.65 -2.00
CA ASN A 63 -5.24 -9.56 -1.25
C ASN A 63 -6.57 -8.85 -0.93
N GLU A 64 -7.45 -9.52 -0.17
CA GLU A 64 -8.76 -8.97 0.22
C GLU A 64 -8.66 -7.58 0.86
N ASP A 65 -7.72 -7.43 1.81
CA ASP A 65 -7.53 -6.23 2.61
C ASP A 65 -6.73 -5.12 1.91
N TYR A 66 -5.81 -5.47 1.02
CA TYR A 66 -4.81 -4.55 0.50
C TYR A 66 -4.60 -4.75 -1.01
N GLN A 67 -4.81 -3.67 -1.73
CA GLN A 67 -4.63 -3.60 -3.17
C GLN A 67 -3.73 -2.40 -3.45
N ILE A 68 -2.42 -2.65 -3.45
CA ILE A 68 -1.38 -1.64 -3.44
C ILE A 68 -0.59 -1.70 -4.73
N TYR A 69 -0.59 -0.59 -5.46
CA TYR A 69 0.05 -0.41 -6.75
C TYR A 69 1.18 0.62 -6.68
N ARG A 70 2.09 0.50 -7.64
CA ARG A 70 3.14 1.49 -7.89
C ARG A 70 3.19 1.85 -9.37
N SER A 71 3.60 3.08 -9.67
CA SER A 71 3.87 3.50 -11.05
C SER A 71 4.85 4.68 -11.10
N ALA A 72 5.14 5.14 -12.32
CA ALA A 72 5.64 6.46 -12.66
C ALA A 72 4.52 7.51 -12.66
N TYR A 73 4.85 8.77 -12.96
CA TYR A 73 3.85 9.83 -13.06
C TYR A 73 2.72 9.50 -14.03
N LEU A 74 1.57 10.08 -13.72
CA LEU A 74 0.32 9.95 -14.43
C LEU A 74 -0.01 11.30 -15.12
N ASN A 75 -0.79 11.22 -16.16
CA ASN A 75 -1.46 12.33 -16.83
C ASN A 75 -2.74 11.73 -17.44
N ALA A 76 -3.59 12.52 -18.10
CA ALA A 76 -4.88 12.01 -18.61
C ALA A 76 -4.71 10.71 -19.42
N TYR A 77 -3.87 10.76 -20.47
CA TYR A 77 -3.53 9.60 -21.30
C TYR A 77 -3.00 8.40 -20.51
N ARG A 78 -2.09 8.64 -19.56
CA ARG A 78 -1.50 7.58 -18.72
C ARG A 78 -2.51 7.00 -17.72
N MET A 79 -3.48 7.80 -17.29
CA MET A 79 -4.54 7.36 -16.38
C MET A 79 -5.57 6.49 -17.11
N GLU A 80 -5.97 6.88 -18.31
CA GLU A 80 -6.83 6.07 -19.20
C GLU A 80 -6.18 4.71 -19.48
N ALA A 81 -4.91 4.71 -19.89
CA ALA A 81 -4.19 3.47 -20.16
C ALA A 81 -4.01 2.61 -18.89
N LEU A 82 -3.88 3.23 -17.71
CA LEU A 82 -3.87 2.51 -16.45
C LEU A 82 -5.24 1.87 -16.18
N GLN A 83 -6.35 2.59 -16.36
CA GLN A 83 -7.69 2.05 -16.15
C GLN A 83 -7.98 0.87 -17.08
N GLU A 84 -7.68 1.01 -18.38
CA GLU A 84 -7.84 -0.06 -19.34
C GLU A 84 -7.04 -1.31 -18.93
N HIS A 85 -5.78 -1.11 -18.53
CA HIS A 85 -4.92 -2.18 -18.06
C HIS A 85 -5.49 -2.86 -16.81
N LEU A 86 -5.93 -2.09 -15.80
CA LEU A 86 -6.54 -2.66 -14.59
C LEU A 86 -7.80 -3.45 -14.91
N GLN A 87 -8.65 -2.96 -15.82
CA GLN A 87 -9.85 -3.66 -16.29
C GLN A 87 -9.50 -4.98 -16.98
N GLN A 88 -8.52 -4.98 -17.89
CA GLN A 88 -8.04 -6.19 -18.58
C GLN A 88 -7.50 -7.24 -17.60
N GLN A 89 -6.81 -6.79 -16.55
CA GLN A 89 -6.25 -7.65 -15.51
C GLN A 89 -7.25 -7.98 -14.38
N LYS A 90 -8.50 -7.53 -14.48
CA LYS A 90 -9.55 -7.69 -13.44
C LYS A 90 -9.12 -7.15 -12.07
N LEU A 91 -8.33 -6.08 -12.08
CA LEU A 91 -7.87 -5.33 -10.91
C LEU A 91 -8.79 -4.13 -10.65
N LYS A 92 -8.95 -3.74 -9.38
CA LYS A 92 -9.76 -2.57 -9.02
C LYS A 92 -8.98 -1.27 -9.29
N PRO A 93 -9.64 -0.20 -9.79
CA PRO A 93 -9.02 1.10 -9.94
C PRO A 93 -8.60 1.69 -8.57
N PRO A 94 -7.51 2.49 -8.51
CA PRO A 94 -7.09 3.13 -7.27
C PRO A 94 -8.12 4.17 -6.80
N LYS A 95 -8.59 4.01 -5.56
CA LYS A 95 -9.37 5.05 -4.87
C LYS A 95 -8.48 6.13 -4.27
N THR A 96 -7.20 5.82 -4.06
CA THR A 96 -6.23 6.77 -3.51
C THR A 96 -4.98 6.80 -4.37
N ILE A 97 -4.52 8.01 -4.73
CA ILE A 97 -3.27 8.24 -5.44
C ILE A 97 -2.35 9.12 -4.59
N ILE A 98 -1.12 8.65 -4.37
CA ILE A 98 -0.10 9.32 -3.57
C ILE A 98 1.07 9.73 -4.45
N TYR A 99 1.27 11.04 -4.59
CA TYR A 99 2.38 11.61 -5.35
C TYR A 99 3.55 12.00 -4.42
N LEU A 100 4.71 11.37 -4.64
CA LEU A 100 5.85 11.39 -3.72
C LEU A 100 6.90 12.48 -4.06
N HIS A 101 6.62 13.41 -4.96
CA HIS A 101 7.60 14.38 -5.45
C HIS A 101 7.13 15.84 -5.31
N LYS A 102 8.08 16.74 -5.03
CA LYS A 102 7.83 18.19 -5.02
C LYS A 102 7.61 18.88 -6.38
N MET A 103 7.96 18.23 -7.49
CA MET A 103 7.88 18.86 -8.83
C MET A 103 6.46 18.68 -9.40
N GLY A 104 6.15 19.28 -10.55
CA GLY A 104 4.83 19.10 -11.18
C GLY A 104 3.81 20.19 -10.82
N TYR A 105 4.24 21.24 -10.12
CA TYR A 105 3.44 22.43 -9.80
C TYR A 105 3.99 23.75 -10.36
N HIS A 106 5.04 23.71 -11.18
CA HIS A 106 5.66 24.92 -11.73
C HIS A 106 4.91 25.37 -12.99
N LEU A 107 4.35 26.59 -12.94
CA LEU A 107 3.58 27.20 -14.05
C LEU A 107 4.40 27.33 -15.35
N TRP A 108 5.67 27.71 -15.23
CA TRP A 108 6.54 28.11 -16.34
C TRP A 108 7.28 26.95 -17.03
N GLN A 109 7.23 25.74 -16.47
CA GLN A 109 7.85 24.57 -17.09
C GLN A 109 6.76 23.70 -17.72
N PRO A 110 6.76 23.46 -19.03
CA PRO A 110 5.76 22.59 -19.69
C PRO A 110 5.73 21.17 -19.08
N ARG A 111 6.89 20.63 -18.73
CA ARG A 111 7.04 19.35 -17.99
C ARG A 111 6.82 19.48 -16.48
N GLY A 112 6.46 20.67 -16.02
CA GLY A 112 6.29 21.02 -14.61
C GLY A 112 4.84 21.14 -14.17
N ARG A 113 3.85 20.80 -15.01
CA ARG A 113 2.41 20.89 -14.67
C ARG A 113 1.71 19.55 -14.37
N PHE A 114 2.37 18.42 -14.62
CA PHE A 114 1.73 17.11 -14.53
C PHE A 114 1.07 16.80 -13.18
N ALA A 115 1.62 17.23 -12.04
CA ALA A 115 0.99 16.97 -10.75
C ALA A 115 -0.28 17.81 -10.52
N ARG A 116 -0.38 19.00 -11.13
CA ARG A 116 -1.62 19.79 -11.16
C ARG A 116 -2.65 19.17 -12.10
N ASP A 117 -2.17 18.62 -13.22
CA ASP A 117 -3.04 17.95 -14.17
C ASP A 117 -3.62 16.67 -13.52
N GLU A 118 -2.80 15.85 -12.86
CA GLU A 118 -3.25 14.73 -12.04
C GLU A 118 -4.24 15.16 -10.94
N MET A 119 -4.00 16.28 -10.25
CA MET A 119 -4.94 16.77 -9.24
C MET A 119 -6.32 17.11 -9.82
N ARG A 120 -6.39 17.57 -11.07
CA ARG A 120 -7.66 17.90 -11.74
C ARG A 120 -8.42 16.66 -12.19
N LEU A 121 -7.73 15.55 -12.45
CA LEU A 121 -8.34 14.28 -12.84
C LEU A 121 -9.01 13.54 -11.67
N GLN A 122 -8.86 14.03 -10.43
CA GLN A 122 -9.40 13.34 -9.25
C GLN A 122 -10.93 13.16 -9.35
N ASP A 123 -11.63 14.13 -9.93
CA ASP A 123 -13.10 14.11 -10.04
C ASP A 123 -13.54 13.18 -11.18
N ASP A 124 -12.83 13.23 -12.31
CA ASP A 124 -13.09 12.40 -13.49
C ASP A 124 -12.88 10.90 -13.20
N PHE A 125 -11.89 10.58 -12.36
CA PHE A 125 -11.48 9.21 -12.04
C PHE A 125 -11.88 8.78 -10.61
N GLN A 126 -12.57 9.65 -9.86
CA GLN A 126 -13.11 9.39 -8.51
C GLN A 126 -12.08 8.88 -7.49
N TYR A 127 -10.90 9.49 -7.43
CA TYR A 127 -9.88 9.16 -6.43
C TYR A 127 -9.52 10.32 -5.51
N LYS A 128 -9.00 9.99 -4.33
CA LYS A 128 -8.38 10.95 -3.41
C LYS A 128 -6.91 11.14 -3.75
N TYR A 129 -6.49 12.39 -3.92
CA TYR A 129 -5.12 12.73 -4.30
C TYR A 129 -4.31 13.30 -3.13
N TYR A 130 -3.22 12.62 -2.74
CA TYR A 130 -2.30 13.08 -1.71
C TYR A 130 -0.99 13.58 -2.32
N HIS A 131 -0.61 14.82 -1.98
CA HIS A 131 0.61 15.46 -2.46
C HIS A 131 1.19 16.46 -1.45
N HIS A 132 2.46 16.83 -1.62
CA HIS A 132 3.19 17.71 -0.70
C HIS A 132 2.66 19.14 -0.50
N LYS A 133 1.69 19.58 -1.32
CA LYS A 133 1.04 20.90 -1.16
C LYS A 133 -0.39 20.79 -0.64
N GLY A 134 -0.88 19.57 -0.42
CA GLY A 134 -2.22 19.35 0.09
C GLY A 134 -2.27 19.66 1.59
N GLU A 135 -3.44 20.08 2.07
CA GLU A 135 -3.65 20.48 3.46
C GLU A 135 -3.51 19.31 4.45
N ALA A 136 -3.72 18.07 3.98
CA ALA A 136 -3.84 16.93 4.86
C ALA A 136 -2.48 16.39 5.34
N LEU A 137 -1.51 16.14 4.45
CA LEU A 137 -0.23 15.50 4.78
C LEU A 137 0.85 15.80 3.73
N ASP A 138 2.05 16.23 4.15
CA ASP A 138 3.20 16.36 3.24
C ASP A 138 3.74 14.98 2.85
N THR A 139 3.46 14.58 1.60
CA THR A 139 3.90 13.30 1.02
C THR A 139 5.23 13.38 0.25
N TYR A 140 5.94 14.50 0.30
CA TYR A 140 7.24 14.60 -0.35
C TYR A 140 8.32 13.85 0.43
N ILE A 141 8.92 12.88 -0.24
CA ILE A 141 10.16 12.24 0.21
C ILE A 141 11.32 12.85 -0.57
N SER A 142 12.32 13.35 0.14
CA SER A 142 13.55 13.83 -0.47
C SER A 142 14.25 12.71 -1.24
N GLY A 143 14.66 13.01 -2.48
CA GLY A 143 15.51 12.11 -3.26
C GLY A 143 16.99 12.16 -2.85
N LYS A 144 17.37 13.03 -1.90
CA LYS A 144 18.70 13.03 -1.27
C LYS A 144 18.74 11.95 -0.18
N ASN A 145 19.94 11.65 0.35
CA ASN A 145 20.09 10.67 1.43
C ASN A 145 19.09 11.01 2.56
N PRO A 146 18.06 10.20 2.77
CA PRO A 146 17.04 10.48 3.76
C PRO A 146 17.56 10.40 5.21
N LEU A 147 18.78 9.89 5.41
CA LEU A 147 19.52 9.95 6.69
C LEU A 147 20.17 11.32 6.93
N GLN A 148 20.30 12.16 5.92
CA GLN A 148 20.87 13.51 6.02
C GLN A 148 19.73 14.54 6.12
N GLY A 149 19.20 14.73 7.33
CA GLY A 149 18.14 15.71 7.59
C GLY A 149 17.79 15.83 9.07
N ASP A 150 16.97 16.83 9.38
CA ASP A 150 16.40 17.15 10.70
C ASP A 150 15.36 16.13 11.23
N GLY A 151 15.36 14.91 10.71
CA GLY A 151 14.36 13.88 11.02
C GLY A 151 13.00 14.07 10.32
N SER A 152 12.70 15.22 9.73
CA SER A 152 11.41 15.49 9.07
C SER A 152 11.12 14.55 7.89
N ASN A 153 12.17 14.09 7.21
CA ASN A 153 12.02 13.20 6.06
C ASN A 153 11.57 11.79 6.46
N TYR A 154 11.98 11.30 7.64
CA TYR A 154 11.50 10.03 8.16
C TYR A 154 10.03 10.12 8.57
N GLU A 155 9.61 11.22 9.22
CA GLU A 155 8.21 11.42 9.59
C GLU A 155 7.27 11.47 8.38
N LYS A 156 7.66 12.17 7.31
CA LYS A 156 6.92 12.17 6.03
C LYS A 156 6.81 10.77 5.44
N PHE A 157 7.92 10.04 5.44
CA PHE A 157 7.96 8.65 4.97
C PHE A 157 7.04 7.74 5.79
N LYS A 158 7.07 7.84 7.13
CA LYS A 158 6.17 7.09 8.03
C LYS A 158 4.71 7.44 7.78
N ASN A 159 4.38 8.71 7.59
CA ASN A 159 3.02 9.14 7.28
C ASN A 159 2.51 8.57 5.95
N ILE A 160 3.36 8.50 4.94
CA ILE A 160 3.03 7.85 3.66
C ILE A 160 2.69 6.38 3.88
N LEU A 161 3.48 5.65 4.67
CA LEU A 161 3.16 4.25 5.00
C LEU A 161 1.84 4.12 5.75
N LYS A 162 1.50 5.05 6.66
CA LYS A 162 0.20 5.06 7.34
C LYS A 162 -0.96 5.24 6.36
N ILE A 163 -0.86 6.18 5.40
CA ILE A 163 -1.88 6.36 4.35
C ILE A 163 -2.04 5.07 3.54
N ILE A 164 -0.93 4.45 3.13
CA ILE A 164 -0.94 3.23 2.31
C ILE A 164 -1.55 2.03 3.05
N LEU A 165 -1.37 1.93 4.37
CA LEU A 165 -1.84 0.79 5.18
C LEU A 165 -3.23 1.00 5.79
N ASP A 166 -3.83 2.17 5.58
CA ASP A 166 -5.20 2.45 5.96
C ASP A 166 -6.16 1.73 5.00
N LYS A 167 -7.10 0.97 5.57
CA LYS A 167 -8.09 0.19 4.81
C LYS A 167 -9.07 1.09 4.06
N GLU A 168 -9.38 2.27 4.60
CA GLU A 168 -10.30 3.22 3.98
C GLU A 168 -9.70 3.85 2.70
N ASN A 169 -8.38 3.80 2.54
CA ASN A 169 -7.71 4.33 1.35
C ASN A 169 -7.60 3.31 0.21
N GLN A 170 -7.93 2.02 0.42
CA GLN A 170 -7.71 0.97 -0.59
C GLN A 170 -8.75 1.02 -1.73
N PRO A 171 -8.34 0.76 -2.99
CA PRO A 171 -6.97 0.47 -3.46
C PRO A 171 -6.10 1.72 -3.55
N VAL A 172 -4.80 1.57 -3.28
CA VAL A 172 -3.82 2.68 -3.26
C VAL A 172 -2.83 2.53 -4.39
N LEU A 173 -2.56 3.63 -5.12
CA LEU A 173 -1.42 3.75 -6.01
C LEU A 173 -0.48 4.83 -5.49
N PHE A 174 0.81 4.55 -5.39
CA PHE A 174 1.81 5.57 -5.08
C PHE A 174 2.87 5.68 -6.18
N HIS A 175 3.30 6.91 -6.47
CA HIS A 175 4.23 7.14 -7.56
C HIS A 175 5.13 8.37 -7.37
N CYS A 176 6.18 8.43 -8.17
CA CYS A 176 7.00 9.62 -8.36
C CYS A 176 7.26 9.78 -9.86
N MET A 177 8.02 10.80 -10.26
CA MET A 177 8.28 11.07 -11.68
C MET A 177 8.72 9.84 -12.51
N GLY A 178 9.57 8.97 -11.98
CA GLY A 178 10.02 7.78 -12.71
C GLY A 178 9.45 6.45 -12.21
N GLY A 179 8.72 6.45 -11.09
CA GLY A 179 8.33 5.21 -10.43
C GLY A 179 9.49 4.38 -9.88
N MET A 180 10.67 5.00 -9.75
CA MET A 180 11.93 4.31 -9.50
C MET A 180 12.42 4.49 -8.07
N HIS A 181 13.03 5.64 -7.74
CA HIS A 181 13.73 5.81 -6.46
C HIS A 181 12.80 5.88 -5.24
N ARG A 182 11.90 6.87 -5.19
CA ARG A 182 11.02 7.10 -4.03
C ARG A 182 9.92 6.05 -3.96
N THR A 183 9.31 5.78 -5.10
CA THR A 183 8.36 4.68 -5.29
C THR A 183 9.00 3.35 -4.87
N GLY A 184 10.18 3.02 -5.38
CA GLY A 184 10.86 1.77 -5.02
C GLY A 184 11.24 1.71 -3.54
N MET A 185 11.62 2.82 -2.92
CA MET A 185 11.89 2.89 -1.48
C MET A 185 10.62 2.60 -0.65
N VAL A 186 9.47 3.18 -1.02
CA VAL A 186 8.18 2.89 -0.36
C VAL A 186 7.76 1.44 -0.58
N ALA A 187 7.90 0.91 -1.80
CA ALA A 187 7.61 -0.49 -2.10
C ALA A 187 8.47 -1.46 -1.27
N MET A 188 9.78 -1.19 -1.19
CA MET A 188 10.71 -1.97 -0.37
C MET A 188 10.35 -1.90 1.12
N ALA A 189 9.93 -0.74 1.62
CA ALA A 189 9.48 -0.59 3.00
C ALA A 189 8.25 -1.44 3.32
N LEU A 190 7.30 -1.54 2.39
CA LEU A 190 6.12 -2.39 2.55
C LEU A 190 6.54 -3.87 2.68
N ARG A 191 7.55 -4.33 1.95
CA ARG A 191 8.12 -5.68 2.14
C ARG A 191 8.77 -5.86 3.51
N TYR A 192 9.48 -4.85 4.01
CA TYR A 192 10.04 -4.88 5.36
C TYR A 192 8.96 -4.94 6.45
N LEU A 193 7.82 -4.29 6.24
CA LEU A 193 6.66 -4.41 7.14
C LEU A 193 6.02 -5.79 7.07
N GLU A 194 6.11 -6.49 5.93
CA GLU A 194 5.65 -7.89 5.83
C GLU A 194 6.59 -8.87 6.54
N GLY A 195 7.89 -8.58 6.61
CA GLY A 195 8.88 -9.40 7.31
C GLY A 195 9.08 -10.79 6.69
N GLY A 196 9.56 -11.74 7.50
CA GLY A 196 9.81 -13.13 7.10
C GLY A 196 10.76 -13.25 5.90
N ALA A 197 10.40 -14.09 4.93
CA ALA A 197 11.23 -14.36 3.74
C ALA A 197 11.59 -13.12 2.91
N TRP A 198 10.92 -11.99 3.07
CA TRP A 198 11.31 -10.73 2.43
C TRP A 198 12.62 -10.16 2.97
N VAL A 199 12.87 -10.34 4.27
CA VAL A 199 14.01 -9.76 4.98
C VAL A 199 15.04 -10.81 5.40
N ASP A 200 14.60 -12.05 5.64
CA ASP A 200 15.45 -13.14 6.14
C ASP A 200 16.22 -13.85 5.02
N ASN A 201 15.66 -13.90 3.80
CA ASN A 201 16.29 -14.61 2.67
C ASN A 201 17.23 -13.69 1.91
N THR A 202 18.53 -13.99 1.93
CA THR A 202 19.54 -13.31 1.12
C THR A 202 19.73 -13.98 -0.24
N ILE A 203 19.87 -13.16 -1.28
CA ILE A 203 20.20 -13.56 -2.63
C ILE A 203 21.63 -13.07 -2.89
N ASP A 204 22.51 -14.00 -3.23
CA ASP A 204 23.90 -13.68 -3.54
C ASP A 204 23.98 -12.81 -4.79
N ALA A 205 24.64 -11.65 -4.67
CA ALA A 205 24.77 -10.72 -5.79
C ALA A 205 25.58 -11.34 -6.96
N LYS A 206 26.44 -12.32 -6.65
CA LYS A 206 27.23 -13.08 -7.62
C LYS A 206 26.36 -13.98 -8.52
N ALA A 207 25.28 -14.55 -7.99
CA ALA A 207 24.35 -15.35 -8.78
C ALA A 207 23.52 -14.51 -9.77
N GLY A 208 23.47 -13.18 -9.57
CA GLY A 208 22.78 -12.22 -10.43
C GLY A 208 23.69 -11.39 -11.36
N SER A 209 25.02 -11.61 -11.34
CA SER A 209 26.05 -11.05 -12.24
C SER A 209 25.81 -9.60 -12.70
N SER A 210 25.73 -8.66 -11.74
CA SER A 210 25.76 -7.24 -12.07
C SER A 210 27.06 -6.61 -11.58
N SER A 211 27.92 -6.22 -12.53
CA SER A 211 29.11 -5.40 -12.27
C SER A 211 28.82 -4.15 -11.42
N LEU A 212 27.57 -3.66 -11.45
CA LEU A 212 27.13 -2.54 -10.62
C LEU A 212 27.08 -2.87 -9.13
N LEU A 213 26.56 -4.04 -8.73
CA LEU A 213 26.46 -4.39 -7.30
C LEU A 213 27.84 -4.63 -6.70
N GLU A 214 28.73 -5.25 -7.46
CA GLU A 214 30.14 -5.43 -7.09
C GLU A 214 30.86 -4.09 -6.98
N ALA A 215 30.71 -3.19 -7.95
CA ALA A 215 31.28 -1.84 -7.90
C ALA A 215 30.74 -1.00 -6.70
N LEU A 216 29.56 -1.35 -6.18
CA LEU A 216 28.98 -0.74 -4.99
C LEU A 216 29.36 -1.46 -3.68
N GLY A 217 30.15 -2.53 -3.74
CA GLY A 217 30.56 -3.32 -2.57
C GLY A 217 29.41 -4.11 -1.91
N ILE A 218 28.37 -4.44 -2.67
CA ILE A 218 27.19 -5.15 -2.15
C ILE A 218 27.33 -6.65 -2.47
N ALA A 219 27.63 -7.44 -1.44
CA ALA A 219 27.83 -8.88 -1.57
C ALA A 219 26.52 -9.67 -1.74
N SER A 220 25.46 -9.24 -1.07
CA SER A 220 24.15 -9.88 -1.09
C SER A 220 23.04 -8.86 -0.87
N LEU A 221 21.83 -9.22 -1.31
CA LEU A 221 20.61 -8.44 -1.12
C LEU A 221 19.54 -9.36 -0.54
N ASN A 222 18.75 -8.90 0.44
CA ASN A 222 17.54 -9.65 0.79
C ASN A 222 16.49 -9.55 -0.33
N ARG A 223 15.46 -10.40 -0.30
CA ARG A 223 14.45 -10.47 -1.36
C ARG A 223 13.77 -9.11 -1.62
N ALA A 224 13.50 -8.32 -0.59
CA ALA A 224 12.93 -6.97 -0.74
C ALA A 224 13.88 -6.00 -1.47
N GLN A 225 15.17 -6.03 -1.11
CA GLN A 225 16.19 -5.21 -1.76
C GLN A 225 16.46 -5.66 -3.19
N TYR A 226 16.42 -6.96 -3.46
CA TYR A 226 16.55 -7.53 -4.80
C TYR A 226 15.37 -7.13 -5.69
N GLU A 227 14.14 -7.17 -5.18
CA GLU A 227 12.96 -6.65 -5.90
C GLU A 227 13.17 -5.17 -6.27
N TYR A 228 13.61 -4.34 -5.31
CA TYR A 228 13.96 -2.95 -5.60
C TYR A 228 15.04 -2.80 -6.68
N TYR A 229 16.10 -3.61 -6.63
CA TYR A 229 17.15 -3.63 -7.64
C TYR A 229 16.62 -4.01 -9.03
N SER A 230 15.83 -5.09 -9.12
CA SER A 230 15.29 -5.62 -10.38
C SER A 230 14.40 -4.62 -11.13
N HIS A 231 13.67 -3.78 -10.39
CA HIS A 231 12.87 -2.70 -10.97
C HIS A 231 13.67 -1.45 -11.36
N ASN A 232 14.93 -1.34 -10.92
CA ASN A 232 15.73 -0.12 -11.03
C ASN A 232 17.20 -0.36 -11.44
N PRO A 233 17.55 -1.32 -12.33
CA PRO A 233 18.94 -1.77 -12.47
C PRO A 233 19.88 -0.65 -12.89
N ARG A 234 19.43 0.28 -13.76
CA ARG A 234 20.23 1.41 -14.26
C ARG A 234 20.25 2.62 -13.32
N LYS A 235 19.36 2.68 -12.33
CA LYS A 235 19.19 3.82 -11.43
C LYS A 235 19.13 3.37 -9.97
N PHE A 236 19.81 2.28 -9.68
CA PHE A 236 19.89 1.71 -8.34
C PHE A 236 20.59 2.70 -7.40
N ARG A 237 20.14 2.74 -6.14
CA ARG A 237 20.67 3.65 -5.12
C ARG A 237 20.87 2.90 -3.81
N SER A 238 22.11 2.57 -3.47
CA SER A 238 22.47 1.92 -2.20
C SER A 238 22.00 2.70 -0.98
N LYS A 239 22.02 4.05 -1.05
CA LYS A 239 21.51 4.92 0.03
C LYS A 239 20.02 4.69 0.37
N ASN A 240 19.21 4.21 -0.58
CA ASN A 240 17.83 3.86 -0.30
C ASN A 240 17.72 2.57 0.53
N LEU A 241 18.65 1.62 0.34
CA LEU A 241 18.69 0.38 1.13
C LEU A 241 19.07 0.70 2.57
N GLN A 242 20.17 1.44 2.74
CA GLN A 242 20.64 1.91 4.05
C GLN A 242 19.52 2.63 4.82
N PHE A 243 18.76 3.49 4.14
CA PHE A 243 17.63 4.16 4.77
C PHE A 243 16.56 3.20 5.29
N ILE A 244 16.14 2.22 4.48
CA ILE A 244 15.10 1.27 4.89
C ILE A 244 15.60 0.36 6.00
N GLU A 245 16.87 -0.07 5.95
CA GLU A 245 17.50 -0.82 7.03
C GLU A 245 17.46 -0.03 8.35
N GLU A 246 17.91 1.23 8.34
CA GLU A 246 17.87 2.08 9.53
C GLU A 246 16.43 2.38 10.00
N ALA A 247 15.52 2.67 9.06
CA ALA A 247 14.11 2.86 9.36
C ALA A 247 13.50 1.63 10.04
N SER A 248 13.86 0.43 9.59
CA SER A 248 13.32 -0.84 10.09
C SER A 248 13.74 -1.18 11.52
N LYS A 249 14.82 -0.55 12.01
CA LYS A 249 15.33 -0.69 13.39
C LYS A 249 14.60 0.23 14.38
N ARG A 250 13.88 1.25 13.90
CA ARG A 250 13.20 2.22 14.76
C ARG A 250 11.95 1.60 15.40
N SER A 251 11.69 1.97 16.66
CA SER A 251 10.56 1.44 17.44
C SER A 251 9.21 1.76 16.80
N ASP A 252 9.03 2.95 16.24
CA ASP A 252 7.79 3.36 15.57
C ASP A 252 7.55 2.64 14.24
N PHE A 253 8.60 2.24 13.52
CA PHE A 253 8.47 1.34 12.38
C PHE A 253 8.06 -0.07 12.84
N LYS A 254 8.65 -0.58 13.92
CA LYS A 254 8.26 -1.88 14.50
C LYS A 254 6.80 -1.90 14.96
N ILE A 255 6.31 -0.80 15.54
CA ILE A 255 4.89 -0.64 15.89
C ILE A 255 4.01 -0.73 14.63
N LEU A 256 4.41 -0.07 13.54
CA LEU A 256 3.67 -0.15 12.28
C LEU A 256 3.68 -1.58 11.71
N GLN A 257 4.82 -2.27 11.78
CA GLN A 257 4.98 -3.67 11.38
C GLN A 257 4.04 -4.58 12.17
N GLN A 258 3.99 -4.45 13.50
CA GLN A 258 3.10 -5.24 14.36
C GLN A 258 1.63 -4.98 14.06
N LYS A 259 1.24 -3.71 13.88
CA LYS A 259 -0.14 -3.35 13.51
C LYS A 259 -0.55 -3.97 12.17
N HIS A 260 0.35 -3.96 11.19
CA HIS A 260 0.12 -4.58 9.89
C HIS A 260 0.06 -6.11 9.97
N ALA A 261 0.95 -6.75 10.73
CA ALA A 261 0.90 -8.19 10.93
C ALA A 261 -0.41 -8.63 11.62
N ALA A 262 -0.86 -7.87 12.62
CA ALA A 262 -2.11 -8.12 13.32
C ALA A 262 -3.35 -7.92 12.43
N SER A 263 -3.31 -6.99 11.45
CA SER A 263 -4.42 -6.83 10.51
C SER A 263 -4.54 -8.03 9.57
N LEU A 264 -3.42 -8.64 9.18
CA LEU A 264 -3.40 -9.83 8.33
C LEU A 264 -3.90 -11.09 9.05
N GLN A 265 -3.56 -11.28 10.32
CA GLN A 265 -4.00 -12.46 11.08
C GLN A 265 -5.51 -12.49 11.33
N LYS A 266 -6.16 -11.33 11.45
CA LYS A 266 -7.62 -11.26 11.65
C LYS A 266 -8.41 -11.76 10.44
N ALA A 267 -7.85 -11.70 9.23
CA ALA A 267 -8.51 -12.20 8.03
C ALA A 267 -8.64 -13.72 8.04
N ASP A 268 -7.68 -14.43 8.66
CA ASP A 268 -7.63 -15.90 8.65
C ASP A 268 -8.46 -16.55 9.79
N CYS A 269 -9.07 -15.77 10.69
CA CYS A 269 -9.70 -16.28 11.92
C CYS A 269 -11.23 -16.10 12.03
N TYR A 270 -11.92 -15.63 10.99
CA TYR A 270 -13.38 -15.61 11.04
C TYR A 270 -13.93 -17.03 10.81
N PRO A 271 -14.67 -17.62 11.76
CA PRO A 271 -15.38 -18.86 11.51
C PRO A 271 -16.39 -18.59 10.39
N SER A 272 -16.29 -19.37 9.32
CA SER A 272 -17.31 -19.42 8.26
C SER A 272 -18.67 -19.64 8.92
N THR A 273 -19.46 -18.59 9.02
CA THR A 273 -20.87 -18.69 9.40
C THR A 273 -21.63 -18.97 8.11
N SER A 274 -21.59 -20.23 7.70
CA SER A 274 -22.52 -20.71 6.67
C SER A 274 -23.94 -20.67 7.27
N PRO A 275 -24.93 -20.06 6.59
CA PRO A 275 -26.32 -20.10 7.01
C PRO A 275 -26.92 -21.51 6.94
#